data_AF-A0A9D7P455-F1
#
_entry.id   AF-A0A9D7P455-F1
#
_cell.length_a   1.000
_cell.length_b   1.000
_cell.length_c   1.000
_cell.angle_alpha   90.00
_cell.angle_beta   90.00
_cell.angle_gamma   90.00
#
_symmetry.space_group_name_H-M   'P 1'
#
loop_
_entity.id
_entity.type
_entity.pdbx_description
1 polymer ?
#
loop_
_entity_poly.entity_id
_entity_poly.type
_entity_poly.pdbx_seq_one_letter_code
_entity_poly.pdbx_strand_id
1 'polypeptide(L)' 'MSGDLLNNHPLEGRTVAELEELLGEPNDTDTTLSIKTWYLDLGWTALFHMDVHIDTTTATVDSVRVWD' A
#
# COMPACT_ATOMS: atom_id res chain seq x y z
N MET A 1 4.58 6.77 -13.40
CA MET A 1 5.67 7.04 -12.42
C MET A 1 5.56 6.23 -11.14
N SER A 2 4.47 5.51 -10.91
CA SER A 2 4.17 4.82 -9.65
C SER A 2 4.71 3.37 -9.58
N GLY A 3 5.17 2.81 -10.70
CA GLY A 3 5.91 1.53 -10.72
C GLY A 3 7.34 1.61 -10.14
N ASP A 4 7.94 2.82 -10.11
CA ASP A 4 9.26 3.05 -9.50
C ASP A 4 9.18 3.09 -7.96
N LEU A 5 8.07 3.59 -7.40
CA LEU A 5 7.84 3.64 -5.95
C LEU A 5 7.75 2.23 -5.34
N LEU A 6 7.13 1.29 -6.05
CA LEU A 6 7.01 -0.11 -5.62
C LEU A 6 8.33 -0.90 -5.74
N ASN A 7 9.21 -0.55 -6.69
CA ASN A 7 10.47 -1.26 -6.91
C ASN A 7 11.66 -0.68 -6.12
N ASN A 8 11.69 0.63 -5.85
CA ASN A 8 12.85 1.30 -5.23
C ASN A 8 12.66 1.71 -3.76
N HIS A 9 11.44 1.65 -3.23
CA HIS A 9 11.18 1.91 -1.82
C HIS A 9 10.48 0.72 -1.16
N PRO A 10 11.17 -0.02 -0.26
CA PRO A 10 10.48 -1.01 0.55
C PRO A 10 9.42 -0.28 1.39
N LEU A 11 8.18 -0.73 1.23
CA LEU A 11 7.03 -0.28 2.00
C LEU A 11 6.93 -1.04 3.33
N GLU A 12 7.45 -2.27 3.37
CA GLU A 12 7.57 -3.10 4.57
C GLU A 12 8.35 -2.38 5.67
N GLY A 13 7.82 -2.41 6.89
CA GLY A 13 8.40 -1.73 8.05
C GLY A 13 8.12 -0.23 8.16
N ARG A 14 7.52 0.41 7.14
CA ARG A 14 7.05 1.80 7.26
C ARG A 14 5.79 1.89 8.11
N THR A 15 5.52 3.07 8.65
CA THR A 15 4.26 3.35 9.32
C THR A 15 3.15 3.58 8.31
N VAL A 16 1.90 3.36 8.74
CA VAL A 16 0.70 3.70 7.95
C VAL A 16 0.68 5.17 7.54
N ALA A 17 1.09 6.07 8.45
CA ALA A 17 1.09 7.50 8.18
C ALA A 17 2.05 7.87 7.06
N GLU A 18 3.24 7.27 7.02
CA GLU A 18 4.20 7.48 5.92
C GLU A 18 3.67 6.97 4.59
N LEU A 19 2.94 5.84 4.58
CA LEU A 19 2.29 5.34 3.37
C LEU A 19 1.22 6.30 2.86
N GLU A 20 0.39 6.80 3.76
CA GLU A 20 -0.67 7.75 3.42
C GLU A 20 -0.11 9.08 2.91
N GLU A 21 1.05 9.52 3.41
CA GLU A 21 1.74 10.70 2.88
C GLU A 21 2.32 10.47 1.47
N LEU A 22 2.83 9.27 1.20
CA LEU A 22 3.46 8.93 -0.09
C LEU A 22 2.44 8.61 -1.20
N LEU A 23 1.36 7.92 -0.84
CA LEU A 23 0.41 7.34 -1.79
C LEU A 23 -0.97 8.02 -1.76
N GLY A 24 -1.20 8.86 -0.75
CA GLY A 24 -2.53 9.37 -0.41
C GLY A 24 -3.29 8.41 0.50
N GLU A 25 -4.52 8.79 0.87
CA GLU A 25 -5.39 7.93 1.66
C GLU A 25 -5.71 6.62 0.91
N PRO A 26 -5.81 5.49 1.62
CA PRO A 26 -6.21 4.23 1.01
C PRO A 26 -7.63 4.33 0.45
N ASN A 27 -7.87 3.64 -0.66
CA ASN A 27 -9.18 3.56 -1.28
C ASN A 27 -10.15 2.67 -0.48
N ASP A 28 -9.63 1.63 0.17
CA ASP A 28 -10.38 0.74 1.05
C ASP A 28 -9.58 0.41 2.31
N THR A 29 -10.26 0.13 3.42
CA THR A 29 -9.65 -0.26 4.69
C THR A 29 -10.48 -1.37 5.35
N ASP A 30 -9.92 -2.58 5.40
CA ASP A 30 -10.45 -3.69 6.18
C ASP A 30 -9.83 -3.70 7.58
N THR A 31 -10.59 -3.26 8.57
CA THR A 31 -10.16 -3.21 9.97
C THR A 31 -10.15 -4.58 10.65
N THR A 32 -10.81 -5.58 10.08
CA THR A 32 -10.83 -6.95 10.63
C THR A 32 -9.54 -7.67 10.27
N LEU A 33 -9.09 -7.50 9.03
CA LEU A 33 -7.84 -8.09 8.53
C LEU A 33 -6.64 -7.16 8.67
N SER A 34 -6.86 -5.91 9.11
CA SER A 34 -5.83 -4.87 9.19
C SER A 34 -5.16 -4.62 7.83
N ILE A 35 -5.98 -4.58 6.78
CA ILE A 35 -5.55 -4.37 5.40
C ILE A 35 -5.98 -2.98 4.94
N LYS A 36 -5.08 -2.28 4.27
CA LYS A 36 -5.37 -1.04 3.55
C LYS A 36 -5.08 -1.26 2.06
N THR A 37 -6.01 -0.86 1.22
CA THR A 37 -5.93 -1.09 -0.23
C THR A 37 -5.81 0.22 -0.98
N TRP A 38 -4.83 0.32 -1.88
CA TRP A 38 -4.68 1.43 -2.82
C TRP A 38 -4.88 0.96 -4.25
N TYR A 39 -5.58 1.77 -5.03
CA TYR A 39 -5.71 1.63 -6.47
C TYR A 39 -4.68 2.55 -7.15
N LEU A 40 -3.64 1.94 -7.68
CA LEU A 40 -2.54 2.66 -8.32
C LEU A 40 -2.79 2.74 -9.82
N ASP A 41 -3.10 3.95 -10.31
CA ASP A 41 -3.02 4.25 -11.74
C ASP A 41 -1.55 4.49 -12.11
N LEU A 42 -0.93 3.49 -12.75
CA LEU A 42 0.46 3.56 -13.19
C LEU A 42 0.62 4.27 -14.54
N GLY A 43 -0.47 4.78 -15.13
CA GLY A 43 -0.50 5.39 -16.46
C GLY A 43 -0.45 4.38 -17.61
N TRP A 44 -0.58 3.08 -17.31
CA TRP A 44 -0.72 1.99 -18.28
C TRP A 44 -2.18 1.53 -18.29
N THR A 45 -2.59 0.78 -19.31
CA THR A 45 -3.99 0.35 -19.55
C THR A 45 -4.66 -0.51 -18.46
N ALA A 46 -4.02 -0.69 -17.29
CA ALA A 46 -4.52 -1.50 -16.18
C ALA A 46 -4.39 -0.73 -14.85
N LEU A 47 -5.43 -0.82 -14.03
CA LEU A 47 -5.45 -0.37 -12.65
C LEU A 47 -4.78 -1.45 -11.80
N PHE A 48 -3.80 -1.09 -10.98
CA PHE A 48 -3.18 -2.05 -10.06
C PHE A 48 -3.79 -1.92 -8.67
N HIS A 49 -4.00 -3.06 -8.05
CA HIS A 49 -4.46 -3.19 -6.68
C HIS A 49 -3.25 -3.46 -5.79
N MET A 50 -3.11 -2.68 -4.72
CA MET A 50 -2.10 -2.90 -3.71
C MET A 50 -2.75 -3.08 -2.34
N ASP A 51 -2.66 -4.28 -1.79
CA ASP A 51 -2.99 -4.55 -0.39
C ASP A 51 -1.74 -4.40 0.47
N VAL A 52 -1.89 -3.65 1.54
CA VAL A 52 -0.89 -3.48 2.59
C VAL A 52 -1.45 -4.08 3.86
N HIS A 53 -0.81 -5.14 4.35
CA HIS A 53 -1.10 -5.72 5.65
C HIS A 53 -0.35 -4.93 6.73
N ILE A 54 -1.07 -4.54 7.77
CA ILE A 54 -0.52 -3.76 8.89
C ILE A 54 -0.38 -4.67 10.10
N ASP A 55 0.83 -4.73 10.67
CA ASP A 55 1.03 -5.27 12.00
C ASP A 55 0.42 -4.31 13.02
N THR A 56 -0.64 -4.76 13.67
CA THR A 56 -1.38 -3.98 14.68
C THR A 56 -0.61 -3.81 15.99
N THR A 57 0.43 -4.61 16.23
CA THR A 57 1.29 -4.54 17.42
C THR A 57 2.22 -3.34 17.35
N THR A 58 2.79 -3.10 16.16
CA THR A 58 3.78 -2.04 15.90
C THR A 58 3.22 -0.87 15.09
N ALA A 59 2.00 -1.00 14.55
CA ALA A 59 1.38 -0.06 13.62
C ALA A 59 2.24 0.21 12.36
N THR A 60 2.95 -0.82 11.90
CA THR A 60 3.81 -0.78 10.71
C THR A 60 3.31 -1.74 9.64
N VAL A 61 3.73 -1.52 8.40
CA VAL A 61 3.51 -2.46 7.29
C VAL A 61 4.24 -3.76 7.57
N ASP A 62 3.47 -4.85 7.61
CA ASP A 62 3.98 -6.21 7.71
C ASP A 62 4.36 -6.74 6.33
N SER A 63 3.44 -6.65 5.36
CA SER A 63 3.65 -7.15 4.00
C SER A 63 2.82 -6.38 2.98
N VAL A 64 3.28 -6.39 1.73
CA VAL A 64 2.58 -5.76 0.60
C VAL A 64 2.34 -6.76 -0.53
N ARG A 65 1.12 -6.75 -1.06
CA ARG A 65 0.73 -7.55 -2.22
C ARG A 65 0.22 -6.64 -3.32
N VAL A 66 0.70 -6.84 -4.55
CA VAL A 66 0.26 -6.08 -5.73
C VAL A 66 -0.24 -7.03 -6.82
N TRP A 67 -1.37 -6.73 -7.44
CA TRP A 67 -1.93 -7.48 -8.58
C TRP A 67 -2.71 -6.56 -9.54
N ASP A 68 -2.96 -7.03 -10.77
CA ASP A 68 -3.83 -6.35 -11.75
C ASP A 68 -5.32 -6.63 -11.51
#